data_AF-A0AAU5XZX2-F1
#
_entry.id   AF-A0AAU5XZX2-F1
#
_cell.length_a   1.000
_cell.length_b   1.000
_cell.length_c   1.000
_cell.angle_alpha   90.00
_cell.angle_beta   90.00
_cell.angle_gamma   90.00
#
_symmetry.space_group_name_H-M   'P 1'
#
loop_
_entity.id
_entity.type
_entity.pdbx_description
1 polymer ?
#
loop_
_entity_poly.entity_id
_entity_poly.type
_entity_poly.pdbx_seq_one_letter_code
_entity_poly.pdbx_strand_id
1 'polypeptide(L)'
;MSDRDAAEPESLDPSEALDEDELRVDPLEAGVEPPERWSAADRFGTTPREAREGEPMAQRLAEEVPDSEPEPVPERPLAVTPADQLDETVEDAPADFEPVTPDDEIPRRHADPDPREHADYAGGSVADAIREARRG
;
A
#
# COMPACT_ATOMS: atom_id res chain seq x y z
N MET A 1 15.75 27.65 -56.01
CA MET A 1 15.06 27.42 -54.73
C MET A 1 15.91 26.48 -53.92
N SER A 2 16.88 27.06 -53.21
CA SER A 2 17.71 26.36 -52.24
C SER A 2 17.15 26.76 -50.89
N ASP A 3 16.54 25.81 -50.20
CA ASP A 3 16.63 25.64 -48.75
C ASP A 3 15.84 24.39 -48.38
N ARG A 4 16.51 23.24 -48.41
CA ARG A 4 16.08 22.07 -47.65
C ARG A 4 16.97 22.15 -46.43
N ASP A 5 16.52 22.90 -45.43
CA ASP A 5 17.09 22.87 -44.09
C ASP A 5 16.86 21.43 -43.62
N ALA A 6 17.86 20.58 -43.90
CA ALA A 6 18.08 19.38 -43.13
C ALA A 6 18.47 19.91 -41.76
N ALA A 7 17.46 20.17 -40.92
CA ALA A 7 17.67 20.36 -39.51
C ALA A 7 18.58 19.19 -39.09
N GLU A 8 19.79 19.56 -38.66
CA GLU A 8 20.72 18.66 -38.02
C GLU A 8 19.93 17.89 -36.94
N PRO A 9 20.27 16.63 -36.61
CA PRO A 9 19.60 15.92 -35.53
C PRO A 9 19.94 16.63 -34.20
N GLU A 10 19.26 17.73 -33.91
CA GLU A 10 18.93 18.11 -32.55
C GLU A 10 18.37 16.83 -31.95
N SER A 11 19.08 16.34 -30.93
CA SER A 11 18.62 15.21 -30.13
C SER A 11 17.20 15.52 -29.71
N LEU A 12 16.23 14.86 -30.34
CA LEU A 12 14.82 14.99 -29.98
C LEU A 12 14.72 14.80 -28.47
N ASP A 13 13.86 15.60 -27.85
CA ASP A 13 13.54 15.37 -26.44
C ASP A 13 13.05 13.91 -26.31
N PRO A 14 13.39 13.19 -25.22
CA PRO A 14 12.95 11.82 -25.02
C PRO A 14 11.43 11.63 -25.13
N SER A 15 10.63 12.68 -24.94
CA SER A 15 9.19 12.65 -25.20
C SER A 15 8.86 12.61 -26.70
N GLU A 16 9.41 13.51 -27.51
CA GLU A 16 9.16 13.56 -28.97
C GLU A 16 9.76 12.36 -29.71
N ALA A 17 10.85 11.76 -29.19
CA ALA A 17 11.42 10.55 -29.76
C ALA A 17 10.49 9.32 -29.65
N LEU A 18 9.44 9.39 -28.83
CA LEU A 18 8.45 8.33 -28.65
C LEU A 18 7.14 8.58 -29.42
N ASP A 19 7.06 9.66 -30.19
CA ASP A 19 5.89 9.94 -31.01
C ASP A 19 5.77 8.96 -32.19
N GLU A 20 4.53 8.75 -32.62
CA GLU A 20 4.13 7.73 -33.60
C GLU A 20 4.79 7.94 -34.97
N ASP A 21 5.00 9.21 -35.35
CA ASP A 21 5.63 9.61 -36.60
C ASP A 21 7.14 9.33 -36.61
N GLU A 22 7.83 9.56 -35.48
CA GLU A 22 9.26 9.26 -35.35
C GLU A 22 9.50 7.74 -35.19
N LEU A 23 8.69 7.06 -34.38
CA LEU A 23 8.76 5.61 -34.23
C LEU A 23 8.33 4.86 -35.51
N ARG A 24 7.70 5.56 -36.47
CA ARG A 24 7.12 5.00 -37.70
C ARG A 24 6.19 3.82 -37.42
N VAL A 25 5.47 3.91 -36.30
CA VAL A 25 4.44 2.96 -35.90
C VAL A 25 3.17 3.74 -35.67
N ASP A 26 2.10 3.36 -36.35
CA ASP A 26 0.75 3.84 -36.01
C ASP A 26 0.13 2.82 -35.05
N PRO A 27 -0.15 3.19 -33.78
CA PRO A 27 -0.80 2.30 -32.82
C PRO A 27 -2.16 1.76 -33.31
N LEU A 28 -2.81 2.47 -34.25
CA LEU A 28 -4.05 2.07 -34.89
C LEU A 28 -3.86 1.11 -36.07
N GLU A 29 -2.65 1.02 -36.65
CA GLU A 29 -2.39 0.15 -37.81
C GLU A 29 -2.40 -1.34 -37.45
N ALA A 30 -1.84 -1.71 -36.29
CA ALA A 30 -1.93 -3.08 -35.78
C ALA A 30 -3.36 -3.43 -35.34
N GLY A 31 -4.10 -2.44 -34.83
CA GLY A 31 -5.40 -2.61 -34.21
C GLY A 31 -5.33 -3.42 -32.91
N VAL A 32 -6.09 -3.01 -31.90
CA VAL A 32 -6.40 -3.89 -30.76
C VAL A 32 -7.69 -4.62 -31.12
N GLU A 33 -7.66 -5.95 -31.21
CA GLU A 33 -8.87 -6.76 -31.35
C GLU A 33 -9.38 -7.15 -29.95
N PRO A 34 -10.37 -6.42 -29.39
CA PRO A 34 -10.92 -6.79 -28.10
C PRO A 34 -11.69 -8.12 -28.23
N PRO A 35 -11.85 -8.88 -27.13
CA PRO A 35 -12.66 -10.08 -27.16
C PRO A 35 -14.09 -9.79 -27.65
N GLU A 36 -14.60 -10.63 -28.56
CA GLU A 36 -15.93 -10.51 -29.20
C GLU A 36 -17.10 -10.49 -28.20
N ARG A 37 -16.86 -10.96 -26.97
CA ARG A 37 -17.86 -11.14 -25.92
C ARG A 37 -17.43 -10.40 -24.67
N TRP A 38 -18.42 -9.84 -23.98
CA TRP A 38 -18.21 -9.28 -22.65
C TRP A 38 -17.81 -10.37 -21.66
N SER A 39 -16.88 -10.06 -20.77
CA SER A 39 -16.58 -10.85 -19.57
C SER A 39 -17.25 -10.18 -18.37
N ALA A 40 -17.86 -10.99 -17.51
CA ALA A 40 -18.36 -10.48 -16.23
C ALA A 40 -17.19 -10.01 -15.35
N ALA A 41 -17.43 -9.01 -14.50
CA ALA A 41 -16.56 -8.74 -13.37
C ALA A 41 -16.92 -9.72 -12.26
N ASP A 42 -16.10 -10.75 -12.10
CA ASP A 42 -16.27 -11.88 -11.17
C ASP A 42 -15.23 -11.89 -10.03
N ARG A 43 -14.43 -10.82 -9.93
CA ARG A 43 -13.52 -10.61 -8.80
C ARG A 43 -14.29 -10.30 -7.51
N PHE A 44 -13.60 -10.52 -6.38
CA PHE A 44 -14.10 -10.16 -5.07
C PHE A 44 -14.37 -8.65 -4.98
N GLY A 45 -15.42 -8.25 -4.24
CA GLY A 45 -15.76 -6.84 -4.01
C GLY A 45 -16.81 -6.28 -4.97
N THR A 46 -17.45 -7.13 -5.77
CA THR A 46 -18.53 -6.71 -6.70
C THR A 46 -19.89 -6.60 -6.01
N THR A 47 -20.03 -7.16 -4.80
CA THR A 47 -21.27 -7.05 -4.01
C THR A 47 -21.12 -6.20 -2.73
N PRO A 48 -22.20 -5.56 -2.23
CA PRO A 48 -22.16 -4.82 -0.96
C PRO A 48 -21.83 -5.68 0.27
N ARG A 49 -22.00 -7.00 0.17
CA ARG A 49 -21.62 -7.95 1.23
C ARG A 49 -20.09 -8.11 1.25
N GLU A 50 -19.50 -8.38 0.10
CA GLU A 50 -18.04 -8.53 -0.05
C GLU A 50 -17.30 -7.26 0.33
N ALA A 51 -17.80 -6.09 -0.08
CA ALA A 51 -17.21 -4.81 0.31
C ALA A 51 -17.18 -4.61 1.84
N ARG A 52 -18.15 -5.17 2.58
CA ARG A 52 -18.19 -5.10 4.06
C ARG A 52 -17.30 -6.14 4.72
N GLU A 53 -17.22 -7.33 4.14
CA GLU A 53 -16.42 -8.43 4.68
C GLU A 53 -14.93 -8.25 4.39
N GLY A 54 -14.59 -7.61 3.26
CA GLY A 54 -13.24 -7.54 2.75
C GLY A 54 -12.77 -8.88 2.16
N GLU A 55 -11.80 -8.80 1.26
CA GLU A 55 -11.23 -10.01 0.64
C GLU A 55 -10.42 -10.80 1.67
N PRO A 56 -10.53 -12.14 1.70
CA PRO A 56 -9.75 -12.95 2.61
C PRO A 56 -8.23 -12.81 2.33
N MET A 57 -7.45 -12.62 3.40
CA MET A 57 -6.00 -12.40 3.32
C MET A 57 -5.27 -13.49 2.50
N ALA A 58 -5.68 -14.75 2.66
CA ALA A 58 -5.09 -15.87 1.93
C ALA A 58 -5.32 -15.78 0.41
N GLN A 59 -6.45 -15.21 -0.03
CA GLN A 59 -6.72 -15.01 -1.45
C GLN A 59 -5.81 -13.91 -2.01
N ARG A 60 -5.72 -12.77 -1.32
CA ARG A 60 -4.79 -11.69 -1.69
C ARG A 60 -3.35 -12.17 -1.83
N LEU A 61 -2.87 -12.94 -0.85
CA LEU A 61 -1.52 -13.52 -0.89
C LEU A 61 -1.31 -14.51 -2.04
N ALA A 62 -2.36 -15.22 -2.48
CA ALA A 62 -2.26 -16.16 -3.59
C ALA A 62 -2.24 -15.46 -4.96
N GLU A 63 -2.76 -14.23 -5.05
CA GLU A 63 -2.70 -13.40 -6.27
C GLU A 63 -1.34 -12.70 -6.44
N GLU A 64 -0.59 -12.52 -5.35
CA GLU A 64 0.73 -11.89 -5.36
C GLU A 64 1.83 -12.83 -5.87
N VAL A 65 2.77 -12.27 -6.63
CA VAL A 65 4.01 -12.94 -7.06
C VAL A 65 5.17 -12.25 -6.36
N PRO A 66 6.06 -12.98 -5.65
CA PRO A 66 7.22 -12.37 -5.01
C PRO A 66 8.18 -11.75 -6.04
N ASP A 67 8.62 -10.51 -5.79
CA ASP A 67 9.62 -9.83 -6.63
C ASP A 67 11.02 -10.45 -6.47
N SER A 68 11.31 -11.01 -5.29
CA SER A 68 12.55 -11.72 -4.95
C SER A 68 12.25 -13.08 -4.32
N GLU A 69 13.24 -13.98 -4.30
CA GLU A 69 13.09 -15.22 -3.55
C GLU A 69 12.80 -14.91 -2.08
N PRO A 70 11.76 -15.53 -1.48
CA PRO A 70 11.45 -15.33 -0.08
C PRO A 70 12.59 -15.88 0.77
N GLU A 71 12.92 -15.16 1.83
CA GLU A 71 13.91 -15.64 2.79
C GLU A 71 13.45 -16.94 3.46
N PRO A 72 14.40 -17.83 3.80
CA PRO A 72 14.08 -19.07 4.47
C PRO A 72 13.49 -18.78 5.85
N VAL A 73 12.25 -19.21 6.06
CA VAL A 73 11.60 -19.11 7.37
C VAL A 73 12.33 -20.03 8.36
N PRO A 74 12.85 -19.51 9.48
CA PRO A 74 13.57 -20.33 10.46
C PRO A 74 12.62 -21.36 11.11
N GLU A 75 13.14 -22.55 11.44
CA GLU A 75 12.35 -23.62 12.05
C GLU A 75 11.72 -23.21 13.40
N ARG A 76 12.39 -22.30 14.11
CA ARG A 76 11.90 -21.71 15.36
C ARG A 76 11.60 -20.22 15.14
N PRO A 77 10.39 -19.75 15.50
CA PRO A 77 10.07 -18.32 15.42
C PRO A 77 11.06 -17.46 16.22
N LEU A 78 11.44 -16.30 15.66
CA LEU A 78 12.36 -15.36 16.30
C LEU A 78 11.83 -14.88 17.67
N ALA A 79 10.52 -14.68 17.79
CA ALA A 79 9.86 -14.24 19.01
C ALA A 79 10.05 -15.17 20.23
N VAL A 80 10.43 -16.43 20.01
CA VAL A 80 10.70 -17.39 21.10
C VAL A 80 12.17 -17.81 21.17
N THR A 81 13.02 -17.18 20.36
CA THR A 81 14.46 -17.44 20.38
C THR A 81 15.09 -16.71 21.57
N PRO A 82 15.89 -17.39 22.42
CA PRO A 82 16.60 -16.75 23.53
C PRO A 82 17.51 -15.61 23.07
N ALA A 83 17.62 -14.54 23.86
CA ALA A 83 18.35 -13.33 23.50
C ALA A 83 19.85 -13.57 23.26
N ASP A 84 20.46 -14.56 23.92
CA ASP A 84 21.85 -14.96 23.72
C ASP A 84 22.13 -15.66 22.38
N GLN A 85 21.06 -16.02 21.65
CA GLN A 85 21.13 -16.65 20.32
C GLN A 85 20.70 -15.71 19.20
N LEU A 86 20.26 -14.48 19.53
CA LEU A 86 20.01 -13.43 18.56
C LEU A 86 21.32 -12.68 18.31
N ASP A 87 21.59 -12.33 17.07
CA ASP A 87 22.66 -11.38 16.78
C ASP A 87 22.21 -9.94 17.09
N GLU A 88 23.17 -9.02 17.10
CA GLU A 88 22.92 -7.60 17.41
C GLU A 88 22.39 -6.82 16.21
N THR A 89 22.10 -7.50 15.08
CA THR A 89 21.68 -6.86 13.85
C THR A 89 20.16 -6.80 13.75
N VAL A 90 19.66 -5.76 13.10
CA VAL A 90 18.25 -5.58 12.79
C VAL A 90 18.14 -5.53 11.29
N GLU A 91 17.59 -6.59 10.70
CA GLU A 91 17.54 -6.80 9.24
C GLU A 91 16.79 -5.69 8.50
N ASP A 92 15.71 -5.18 9.11
CA ASP A 92 14.85 -4.14 8.52
C ASP A 92 15.09 -2.75 9.16
N ALA A 93 16.31 -2.50 9.68
CA ALA A 93 16.66 -1.19 10.22
C ALA A 93 16.88 -0.18 9.08
N PRO A 94 16.28 1.02 9.16
CA PRO A 94 16.61 2.07 8.21
C PRO A 94 18.08 2.48 8.37
N ALA A 95 18.70 2.99 7.30
CA ALA A 95 20.15 3.29 7.28
C ALA A 95 20.60 4.31 8.34
N ASP A 96 19.67 5.09 8.88
CA ASP A 96 19.84 6.08 9.94
C ASP A 96 19.38 5.59 11.32
N PHE A 97 19.19 4.28 11.50
CA PHE A 97 18.85 3.71 12.79
C PHE A 97 19.99 3.91 13.80
N GLU A 98 19.77 4.79 14.78
CA GLU A 98 20.68 4.98 15.89
C GLU A 98 20.40 3.90 16.95
N PRO A 99 21.36 3.00 17.26
CA PRO A 99 21.16 1.99 18.27
C PRO A 99 20.98 2.66 19.63
N VAL A 100 19.75 2.63 20.15
CA VAL A 100 19.44 3.14 21.48
C VAL A 100 20.01 2.14 22.50
N THR A 101 21.08 2.51 23.19
CA THR A 101 21.45 1.82 24.43
C THR A 101 20.30 1.97 25.43
N PRO A 102 19.79 0.88 26.03
CA PRO A 102 18.77 1.01 27.05
C PRO A 102 19.30 1.92 28.16
N ASP A 103 18.64 3.06 28.39
CA ASP A 103 18.84 3.81 29.62
C ASP A 103 18.46 2.89 30.79
N ASP A 104 19.35 2.75 31.78
CA ASP A 104 19.11 1.96 33.00
C ASP A 104 17.88 2.44 33.79
N GLU A 105 17.37 3.64 33.49
CA GLU A 105 16.11 4.17 33.98
C GLU A 105 15.03 4.11 32.91
N ILE A 106 14.27 3.00 32.86
CA ILE A 106 12.95 3.03 32.21
C ILE A 106 12.04 3.90 33.09
N PRO A 107 11.60 5.10 32.64
CA PRO A 107 10.63 5.87 33.39
C PRO A 107 9.36 5.05 33.45
N ARG A 108 8.90 4.73 34.66
CA ARG A 108 7.60 4.07 34.84
C ARG A 108 6.56 5.00 34.23
N ARG A 109 6.02 4.66 33.05
CA ARG A 109 4.76 5.27 32.60
C ARG A 109 3.76 4.98 33.71
N HIS A 110 3.30 6.03 34.38
CA HIS A 110 2.14 5.95 35.25
C HIS A 110 0.96 5.54 34.36
N ALA A 111 0.69 4.23 34.32
CA ALA A 111 -0.43 3.63 33.60
C ALA A 111 -1.69 3.60 34.47
N ASP A 112 -1.82 4.53 35.43
CA ASP A 112 -3.06 4.74 36.16
C ASP A 112 -3.74 5.96 35.54
N PRO A 113 -4.75 5.78 34.66
CA PRO A 113 -5.61 6.90 34.30
C PRO A 113 -6.29 7.39 35.58
N ASP A 114 -6.18 8.69 35.88
CA ASP A 114 -6.94 9.29 36.97
C ASP A 114 -8.44 9.05 36.69
N PRO A 115 -9.17 8.34 37.56
CA PRO A 115 -10.60 8.09 37.36
C PRO A 115 -11.45 9.37 37.26
N ARG A 116 -10.86 10.54 37.56
CA ARG A 116 -11.49 11.86 37.47
C ARG A 116 -11.19 12.63 36.19
N GLU A 117 -10.32 12.11 35.32
CA GLU A 117 -10.21 12.62 33.94
C GLU A 117 -11.39 12.10 33.10
N HIS A 118 -12.58 12.59 33.43
CA HIS A 118 -13.67 12.57 32.48
C HIS A 118 -13.31 13.55 31.37
N ALA A 119 -13.06 13.02 30.17
CA ALA A 119 -13.07 13.79 28.94
C ALA A 119 -14.50 14.30 28.70
N ASP A 120 -14.85 15.35 29.42
CA ASP A 120 -16.13 16.01 29.28
C ASP A 120 -16.17 16.69 27.91
N TYR A 121 -17.10 16.19 27.08
CA TYR A 121 -17.69 16.85 25.92
C TYR A 121 -16.90 16.90 24.60
N ALA A 122 -17.13 15.88 23.77
CA ALA A 122 -17.49 16.08 22.36
C ALA A 122 -18.37 14.93 21.85
N GLY A 123 -19.61 15.24 21.45
CA GLY A 123 -20.45 14.31 20.67
C GLY A 123 -21.48 13.52 21.48
N GLY A 124 -22.46 14.20 22.07
CA GLY A 124 -23.71 13.53 22.46
C GLY A 124 -24.27 12.74 21.26
N SER A 125 -24.63 11.48 21.49
CA SER A 125 -25.14 10.58 20.45
C SER A 125 -26.40 11.15 19.79
N VAL A 126 -26.31 11.46 18.49
CA VAL A 126 -27.48 11.82 17.64
C VAL A 126 -28.56 10.71 17.72
N ALA A 127 -28.15 9.47 17.97
CA ALA A 127 -29.08 8.34 18.07
C ALA A 127 -30.01 8.46 19.30
N ASP A 128 -29.56 9.03 20.41
CA ASP A 128 -30.41 9.22 21.59
C ASP A 128 -31.40 10.39 21.40
N ALA A 129 -30.98 11.47 20.72
CA ALA A 129 -31.87 12.58 20.37
C ALA A 129 -33.04 12.13 19.46
N ILE A 130 -32.76 11.23 18.50
CA ILE A 130 -33.80 10.68 17.61
C ILE A 130 -34.75 9.73 18.36
N ARG A 131 -34.23 8.97 19.33
CA ARG A 131 -35.04 8.04 20.13
C ARG A 131 -36.04 8.77 21.03
N GLU A 132 -35.62 9.88 21.64
CA GLU A 132 -36.48 10.70 22.51
C GLU A 132 -37.60 11.38 21.70
N ALA A 133 -37.28 11.94 20.53
CA ALA A 133 -38.23 12.65 19.68
C ALA A 133 -39.38 11.77 19.13
N ARG A 134 -39.19 10.45 19.06
CA ARG A 134 -40.22 9.51 18.60
C ARG A 134 -41.17 9.04 19.72
N ARG A 135 -40.88 9.43 20.98
CA ARG A 135 -41.69 9.07 22.15
C ARG A 135 -42.65 10.18 22.60
N GLY A 136 -42.59 11.36 21.96
CA GLY A 136 -43.49 12.49 22.18
C GLY A 136 -44.65 12.53 21.19
#